data_AF-A0A921SUW0-F1
#
_entry.id   AF-A0A921SUW0-F1
#
_cell.length_a   1.000
_cell.length_b   1.000
_cell.length_c   1.000
_cell.angle_alpha   90.00
_cell.angle_beta   90.00
_cell.angle_gamma   90.00
#
_symmetry.space_group_name_H-M   'P 1'
#
loop_
_entity.id
_entity.type
_entity.pdbx_description
1 polymer ?
#
loop_
_entity_poly.entity_id
_entity_poly.type
_entity_poly.pdbx_seq_one_letter_code
_entity_poly.pdbx_strand_id
1 'polypeptide(L)'
;MKRAILVWSVILFLGLPMSLSAQLQKDAVDQQQRKAKFEQFCQFRRDYMQRQIGLTDQEAQQFFTLYEELEAKKWKIDKEARDFARRVARSKSAVSDTEYEKAAQALLEKDEKMAQLDREYYDKFKTFLSSEKLFKFKNAQMKFPRAMMKWHGGKNGQHKGRGQK
;
A
#
# COMPACT_ATOMS: atom_id res chain seq x y z
N MET A 1 -58.07 -29.17 -26.97
CA MET A 1 -57.40 -27.98 -26.38
C MET A 1 -56.55 -28.33 -25.15
N LYS A 2 -55.56 -29.24 -25.25
CA LYS A 2 -54.68 -29.59 -24.10
C LYS A 2 -53.20 -29.88 -24.46
N ARG A 3 -52.77 -29.66 -25.71
CA ARG A 3 -51.38 -29.92 -26.16
C ARG A 3 -50.54 -28.66 -26.45
N ALA A 4 -51.15 -27.48 -26.42
CA ALA A 4 -50.46 -26.22 -26.72
C ALA A 4 -49.91 -25.47 -25.48
N ILE A 5 -50.25 -25.93 -24.26
CA ILE A 5 -49.88 -25.21 -23.02
C ILE A 5 -48.54 -25.67 -22.45
N LEU A 6 -48.02 -26.85 -22.85
CA LEU A 6 -46.78 -27.40 -22.29
C LEU A 6 -45.48 -26.93 -22.98
N VAL A 7 -45.55 -26.18 -24.08
CA VAL A 7 -44.35 -25.71 -24.81
C VAL A 7 -43.94 -24.30 -24.38
N TRP A 8 -44.84 -23.54 -23.75
CA TRP A 8 -44.55 -22.17 -23.28
C TRP A 8 -43.95 -22.09 -21.87
N SER A 9 -43.78 -23.22 -21.18
CA SER A 9 -43.18 -23.29 -19.84
C SER A 9 -41.69 -23.69 -19.82
N VAL A 10 -41.12 -24.09 -20.95
CA VAL A 10 -39.69 -24.47 -21.04
C VAL A 10 -38.78 -23.30 -21.47
N ILE A 11 -39.34 -22.24 -22.05
CA ILE A 11 -38.55 -21.09 -22.53
C ILE A 11 -38.38 -19.99 -21.45
N LEU A 12 -39.08 -20.10 -20.32
CA LEU A 12 -39.03 -19.11 -19.23
C LEU A 12 -37.97 -19.38 -18.15
N PHE A 13 -37.11 -20.39 -18.34
CA PHE A 13 -36.01 -20.74 -17.42
C PHE A 13 -34.60 -20.64 -18.04
N LEU A 14 -34.47 -19.99 -19.20
CA LEU A 14 -33.19 -19.77 -19.90
C LEU A 14 -32.79 -18.28 -19.96
N GLY A 15 -33.28 -17.49 -19.01
CA GLY A 15 -32.92 -16.08 -18.86
C GLY A 15 -32.35 -15.81 -17.47
N LEU A 16 -31.05 -15.42 -17.43
CA LEU A 16 -30.27 -14.88 -16.32
C LEU A 16 -29.48 -15.91 -15.48
N PRO A 17 -28.17 -16.05 -15.81
CA PRO A 17 -27.18 -15.50 -14.88
C PRO A 17 -26.09 -14.67 -15.58
N MET A 18 -26.42 -13.81 -16.56
CA MET A 18 -25.42 -12.93 -17.18
C MET A 18 -24.89 -11.82 -16.23
N SER A 19 -25.59 -11.54 -15.14
CA SER A 19 -25.23 -10.45 -14.21
C SER A 19 -24.05 -10.80 -13.29
N LEU A 20 -23.92 -12.07 -12.88
CA LEU A 20 -22.90 -12.51 -11.93
C LEU A 20 -21.52 -12.62 -12.58
N SER A 21 -21.45 -13.11 -13.84
CA SER A 21 -20.20 -13.18 -14.62
C SER A 21 -19.61 -11.80 -14.89
N ALA A 22 -20.45 -10.80 -15.14
CA ALA A 22 -19.99 -9.43 -15.39
C ALA A 22 -19.44 -8.73 -14.12
N GLN A 23 -19.98 -9.03 -12.94
CA GLN A 23 -19.47 -8.51 -11.66
C GLN A 23 -18.16 -9.19 -11.27
N LEU A 24 -18.07 -10.52 -11.37
CA LEU A 24 -16.83 -11.28 -11.14
C LEU A 24 -15.69 -10.83 -12.07
N GLN A 25 -15.99 -10.56 -13.35
CA GLN A 25 -15.00 -10.10 -14.31
C GLN A 25 -14.51 -8.68 -13.99
N LYS A 26 -15.40 -7.78 -13.52
CA LYS A 26 -15.01 -6.43 -13.07
C LYS A 26 -14.14 -6.48 -11.81
N ASP A 27 -14.51 -7.29 -10.81
CA ASP A 27 -13.75 -7.42 -9.56
C ASP A 27 -12.34 -7.99 -9.82
N ALA A 28 -12.22 -8.98 -10.71
CA ALA A 28 -10.95 -9.55 -11.12
C ALA A 28 -10.07 -8.53 -11.85
N VAL A 29 -10.63 -7.77 -12.79
CA VAL A 29 -9.92 -6.71 -13.51
C VAL A 29 -9.44 -5.62 -12.54
N ASP A 30 -10.29 -5.18 -11.61
CA ASP A 30 -9.94 -4.18 -10.60
C ASP A 30 -8.85 -4.68 -9.65
N GLN A 31 -8.91 -5.95 -9.24
CA GLN A 31 -7.87 -6.55 -8.42
C GLN A 31 -6.53 -6.61 -9.16
N GLN A 32 -6.55 -7.00 -10.43
CA GLN A 32 -5.35 -7.04 -11.27
C GLN A 32 -4.74 -5.65 -11.48
N GLN A 33 -5.57 -4.64 -11.72
CA GLN A 33 -5.12 -3.25 -11.82
C GLN A 33 -4.50 -2.74 -10.51
N ARG A 34 -5.08 -3.08 -9.36
CA ARG A 34 -4.50 -2.73 -8.04
C ARG A 34 -3.13 -3.38 -7.83
N LYS A 35 -3.00 -4.67 -8.17
CA LYS A 35 -1.72 -5.39 -8.10
C LYS A 35 -0.66 -4.74 -9.00
N ALA A 36 -1.01 -4.47 -10.27
CA ALA A 36 -0.09 -3.82 -11.21
C ALA A 36 0.38 -2.44 -10.73
N LYS A 37 -0.53 -1.61 -10.20
CA LYS A 37 -0.15 -0.31 -9.61
C LYS A 37 0.74 -0.45 -8.38
N PHE A 38 0.49 -1.46 -7.55
CA PHE A 38 1.33 -1.75 -6.38
C PHE A 38 2.73 -2.21 -6.81
N GLU A 39 2.84 -3.06 -7.82
CA GLU A 39 4.13 -3.49 -8.37
C GLU A 39 4.91 -2.30 -8.96
N GLN A 40 4.24 -1.42 -9.71
CA GLN A 40 4.84 -0.18 -10.23
C GLN A 40 5.34 0.73 -9.09
N PHE A 41 4.59 0.83 -7.99
CA PHE A 41 5.02 1.57 -6.82
C PHE A 41 6.27 0.95 -6.17
N CYS A 42 6.28 -0.37 -6.00
CA CYS A 42 7.41 -1.09 -5.43
C CYS A 42 8.67 -0.94 -6.29
N GLN A 43 8.53 -1.02 -7.62
CA GLN A 43 9.62 -0.74 -8.56
C GLN A 43 10.12 0.71 -8.42
N PHE A 44 9.22 1.69 -8.48
CA PHE A 44 9.58 3.10 -8.29
C PHE A 44 10.35 3.35 -6.99
N ARG A 45 9.89 2.76 -5.87
CA ARG A 45 10.56 2.89 -4.57
C ARG A 45 11.96 2.28 -4.60
N ARG A 46 12.13 1.10 -5.20
CA ARG A 46 13.43 0.43 -5.32
C ARG A 46 14.37 1.26 -6.20
N ASP A 47 13.94 1.67 -7.39
CA ASP A 47 14.75 2.48 -8.30
C ASP A 47 15.18 3.80 -7.66
N TYR A 48 14.24 4.46 -6.97
CA TYR A 48 14.52 5.71 -6.27
C TYR A 48 15.55 5.48 -5.14
N MET A 49 15.37 4.47 -4.28
CA MET A 49 16.32 4.18 -3.20
C MET A 49 17.70 3.82 -3.75
N GLN A 50 17.78 2.88 -4.69
CA GLN A 50 19.05 2.44 -5.28
C GLN A 50 19.82 3.61 -5.87
N ARG A 51 19.15 4.49 -6.63
CA ARG A 51 19.76 5.67 -7.23
C ARG A 51 20.19 6.73 -6.21
N GLN A 52 19.37 7.01 -5.20
CA GLN A 52 19.71 8.04 -4.21
C GLN A 52 20.85 7.61 -3.27
N ILE A 53 20.92 6.32 -2.97
CA ILE A 53 21.96 5.75 -2.10
C ILE A 53 23.26 5.51 -2.88
N GLY A 54 23.16 5.17 -4.18
CA GLY A 54 24.29 4.75 -5.00
C GLY A 54 24.74 3.34 -4.66
N LEU A 55 23.79 2.41 -4.56
CA LEU A 55 24.06 0.99 -4.30
C LEU A 55 24.59 0.31 -5.56
N THR A 56 25.58 -0.57 -5.39
CA THR A 56 25.93 -1.57 -6.41
C THR A 56 24.87 -2.66 -6.48
N ASP A 57 24.85 -3.47 -7.53
CA ASP A 57 23.85 -4.54 -7.66
C ASP A 57 23.93 -5.57 -6.52
N GLN A 58 25.15 -5.89 -6.06
CA GLN A 58 25.38 -6.78 -4.93
C GLN A 58 24.86 -6.18 -3.61
N GLU A 59 25.16 -4.91 -3.34
CA GLU A 59 24.64 -4.23 -2.16
C GLU A 59 23.12 -4.06 -2.22
N ALA A 60 22.55 -3.80 -3.39
CA ALA A 60 21.12 -3.62 -3.60
C ALA A 60 20.34 -4.89 -3.24
N GLN A 61 20.85 -6.07 -3.60
CA GLN A 61 20.21 -7.35 -3.28
C GLN A 61 20.11 -7.56 -1.75
N GLN A 62 21.19 -7.33 -1.02
CA GLN A 62 21.22 -7.43 0.45
C GLN A 62 20.38 -6.32 1.10
N PHE A 63 20.50 -5.09 0.61
CA PHE A 63 19.78 -3.93 1.10
C PHE A 63 18.27 -4.10 1.00
N PHE A 64 17.74 -4.45 -0.18
CA PHE A 64 16.30 -4.54 -0.37
C PHE A 64 15.66 -5.68 0.42
N THR A 65 16.39 -6.78 0.65
CA THR A 65 15.94 -7.85 1.55
C THR A 65 15.65 -7.33 2.95
N LEU A 66 16.61 -6.59 3.54
CA LEU A 66 16.44 -6.01 4.88
C LEU A 66 15.48 -4.83 4.90
N TYR A 67 15.49 -3.99 3.86
CA TYR A 67 14.63 -2.82 3.77
C TYR A 67 13.15 -3.20 3.64
N GLU A 68 12.83 -4.24 2.87
CA GLU A 68 11.45 -4.72 2.75
C GLU A 68 10.95 -5.33 4.07
N GLU A 69 11.80 -6.03 4.81
CA GLU A 69 11.48 -6.53 6.16
C GLU A 69 11.23 -5.38 7.15
N LEU A 70 12.10 -4.35 7.16
CA LEU A 70 11.95 -3.15 7.97
C LEU A 70 10.61 -2.45 7.68
N GLU A 71 10.31 -2.22 6.41
CA GLU A 71 9.08 -1.54 5.98
C GLU A 71 7.83 -2.34 6.34
N ALA A 72 7.86 -3.67 6.21
CA ALA A 72 6.76 -4.54 6.63
C ALA A 72 6.51 -4.47 8.14
N LYS A 73 7.56 -4.49 8.95
CA LYS A 73 7.47 -4.34 10.41
C LYS A 73 6.94 -2.96 10.81
N LYS A 74 7.47 -1.89 10.20
CA LYS A 74 6.98 -0.51 10.40
C LYS A 74 5.50 -0.37 10.04
N TRP A 75 5.09 -0.94 8.92
CA TRP A 75 3.70 -0.89 8.49
C TRP A 75 2.76 -1.57 9.48
N LYS A 76 3.14 -2.74 10.02
CA LYS A 76 2.36 -3.44 11.04
C LYS A 76 2.16 -2.57 12.29
N ILE A 77 3.25 -2.01 12.81
CA ILE A 77 3.23 -1.11 13.98
C ILE A 77 2.34 0.12 13.70
N ASP A 78 2.52 0.77 12.54
CA ASP A 78 1.70 1.95 12.18
C ASP A 78 0.22 1.61 12.10
N LYS A 79 -0.10 0.51 11.42
CA LYS A 79 -1.47 0.08 11.17
C LYS A 79 -2.19 -0.22 12.46
N GLU A 80 -1.60 -0.98 13.37
CA GLU A 80 -2.23 -1.35 14.65
C GLU A 80 -2.60 -0.11 15.48
N ALA A 81 -1.65 0.81 15.66
CA ALA A 81 -1.86 2.04 16.42
C ALA A 81 -2.89 2.96 15.76
N ARG A 82 -2.79 3.17 14.44
CA ARG A 82 -3.71 4.06 13.71
C ARG A 82 -5.11 3.48 13.58
N ASP A 83 -5.25 2.16 13.42
CA ASP A 83 -6.55 1.53 13.40
C ASP A 83 -7.25 1.70 14.75
N PHE A 84 -6.52 1.58 15.87
CA PHE A 84 -7.07 1.84 17.20
C PHE A 84 -7.48 3.29 17.40
N ALA A 85 -6.56 4.23 17.15
CA ALA A 85 -6.86 5.66 17.27
C ALA A 85 -8.05 6.09 16.38
N ARG A 86 -8.15 5.52 15.16
CA ARG A 86 -9.26 5.80 14.24
C ARG A 86 -10.59 5.24 14.74
N ARG A 87 -10.61 4.07 15.40
CA ARG A 87 -11.83 3.53 16.02
C ARG A 87 -12.36 4.48 17.08
N VAL A 88 -11.47 4.95 17.96
CA VAL A 88 -11.80 5.91 19.02
C VAL A 88 -12.29 7.24 18.43
N ALA A 89 -11.54 7.83 17.50
CA ALA A 89 -11.85 9.12 16.91
C ALA A 89 -13.14 9.15 16.05
N ARG A 90 -13.57 7.99 15.54
CA ARG A 90 -14.77 7.87 14.68
C ARG A 90 -15.93 7.15 15.37
N SER A 91 -15.82 6.91 16.68
CA SER A 91 -16.88 6.26 17.45
C SER A 91 -18.17 7.10 17.38
N LYS A 92 -19.30 6.43 17.17
CA LYS A 92 -20.64 7.05 17.25
C LYS A 92 -21.26 6.93 18.64
N SER A 93 -20.68 6.10 19.51
CA SER A 93 -21.06 5.93 20.90
C SER A 93 -20.11 6.69 21.81
N ALA A 94 -20.56 6.93 23.06
CA ALA A 94 -19.70 7.47 24.10
C ALA A 94 -18.42 6.62 24.25
N VAL A 95 -17.28 7.32 24.31
CA VAL A 95 -15.95 6.75 24.52
C VAL A 95 -15.50 7.21 25.90
N SER A 96 -14.90 6.31 26.67
CA SER A 96 -14.38 6.65 28.00
C SER A 96 -13.07 7.45 27.94
N ASP A 97 -12.79 8.26 28.95
CA ASP A 97 -11.51 8.97 29.08
C ASP A 97 -10.31 7.99 29.04
N THR A 98 -10.46 6.81 29.64
CA THR A 98 -9.45 5.74 29.59
C THR A 98 -9.20 5.22 28.17
N GLU A 99 -10.22 5.14 27.32
CA GLU A 99 -10.06 4.73 25.92
C GLU A 99 -9.37 5.82 25.09
N TYR A 100 -9.66 7.10 25.37
CA TYR A 100 -8.91 8.22 24.77
C TYR A 100 -7.44 8.18 25.17
N GLU A 101 -7.15 7.98 26.46
CA GLU A 101 -5.79 7.88 26.97
C GLU A 101 -5.04 6.71 26.31
N LYS A 102 -5.64 5.53 26.25
CA LYS A 102 -5.04 4.36 25.58
C LYS A 102 -4.78 4.61 24.10
N ALA A 103 -5.68 5.31 23.40
CA ALA A 103 -5.47 5.64 21.99
C ALA A 103 -4.31 6.62 21.80
N ALA A 104 -4.18 7.61 22.67
CA ALA A 104 -3.05 8.55 22.65
C ALA A 104 -1.73 7.82 22.97
N GLN A 105 -1.71 6.98 24.01
CA GLN A 105 -0.55 6.16 24.37
C GLN A 105 -0.13 5.24 23.21
N ALA A 106 -1.07 4.58 22.55
CA ALA A 106 -0.77 3.72 21.41
C ALA A 106 -0.09 4.49 20.25
N LEU A 107 -0.43 5.75 20.02
CA LEU A 107 0.23 6.58 19.02
C LEU A 107 1.65 6.98 19.44
N LEU A 108 1.88 7.26 20.73
CA LEU A 108 3.20 7.56 21.28
C LEU A 108 4.13 6.33 21.24
N GLU A 109 3.68 5.19 21.77
CA GLU A 109 4.45 3.95 21.77
C GLU A 109 4.83 3.49 20.36
N LYS A 110 3.95 3.74 19.39
CA LYS A 110 4.20 3.43 17.98
C LYS A 110 5.45 4.16 17.47
N ASP A 111 5.61 5.44 17.79
CA ASP A 111 6.76 6.23 17.36
C ASP A 111 8.06 5.73 18.04
N GLU A 112 8.00 5.35 19.31
CA GLU A 112 9.13 4.75 20.03
C GLU A 112 9.56 3.41 19.39
N LYS A 113 8.60 2.50 19.14
CA LYS A 113 8.85 1.21 18.51
C LYS A 113 9.44 1.38 17.10
N MET A 114 8.96 2.35 16.33
CA MET A 114 9.53 2.67 15.01
C MET A 114 10.98 3.16 15.11
N ALA A 115 11.30 4.01 16.08
CA ALA A 115 12.65 4.53 16.28
C ALA A 115 13.64 3.44 16.73
N GLN A 116 13.20 2.53 17.61
CA GLN A 116 13.98 1.36 18.01
C GLN A 116 14.28 0.45 16.82
N LEU A 117 13.26 0.16 16.01
CA LEU A 117 13.40 -0.65 14.81
C LEU A 117 14.35 -0.01 13.78
N ASP A 118 14.28 1.32 13.61
CA ASP A 118 15.21 2.05 12.76
C ASP A 118 16.66 1.91 13.22
N ARG A 119 16.90 1.89 14.54
CA ARG A 119 18.24 1.70 15.10
C ARG A 119 18.75 0.28 14.88
N GLU A 120 17.92 -0.73 15.15
CA GLU A 120 18.26 -2.14 14.90
C GLU A 120 18.66 -2.39 13.44
N TYR A 121 17.89 -1.86 12.50
CA TYR A 121 18.17 -2.04 11.08
C TYR A 121 19.35 -1.19 10.60
N TYR A 122 19.58 -0.02 11.19
CA TYR A 122 20.79 0.76 10.92
C TYR A 122 22.05 -0.05 11.20
N ASP A 123 22.10 -0.76 12.33
CA ASP A 123 23.24 -1.61 12.69
C ASP A 123 23.40 -2.77 11.70
N LYS A 124 22.30 -3.36 11.24
CA LYS A 124 22.32 -4.39 10.17
C LYS A 124 22.88 -3.84 8.86
N PHE A 125 22.41 -2.66 8.41
CA PHE A 125 22.89 -2.02 7.18
C PHE A 125 24.37 -1.63 7.26
N LYS A 126 24.84 -1.23 8.44
CA LYS A 126 26.24 -0.85 8.68
C LYS A 126 27.24 -2.00 8.44
N THR A 127 26.79 -3.25 8.47
CA THR A 127 27.67 -4.40 8.22
C THR A 127 28.19 -4.49 6.78
N PHE A 128 27.49 -3.89 5.81
CA PHE A 128 27.86 -3.94 4.39
C PHE A 128 27.79 -2.60 3.64
N LEU A 129 27.18 -1.56 4.23
CA LEU A 129 27.16 -0.21 3.65
C LEU A 129 28.17 0.72 4.34
N SER A 130 28.79 1.58 3.53
CA SER A 130 29.64 2.67 4.04
C SER A 130 28.82 3.74 4.78
N SER A 131 29.47 4.49 5.67
CA SER A 131 28.84 5.60 6.41
C SER A 131 28.21 6.64 5.48
N GLU A 132 28.81 6.91 4.32
CA GLU A 132 28.26 7.82 3.31
C GLU A 132 26.92 7.28 2.76
N LYS A 133 26.86 5.99 2.42
CA LYS A 133 25.64 5.35 1.90
C LYS A 133 24.55 5.28 2.96
N LEU A 134 24.89 5.01 4.22
CA LEU A 134 23.96 5.06 5.34
C LEU A 134 23.35 6.46 5.51
N PHE A 135 24.16 7.52 5.43
CA PHE A 135 23.67 8.89 5.48
C PHE A 135 22.76 9.21 4.27
N LYS A 136 23.17 8.84 3.06
CA LYS A 136 22.34 8.98 1.84
C LYS A 136 21.02 8.24 1.97
N PHE A 137 21.01 7.06 2.58
CA PHE A 137 19.78 6.32 2.88
C PHE A 137 18.84 7.11 3.79
N LYS A 138 19.31 7.65 4.92
CA LYS A 138 18.46 8.50 5.79
C LYS A 138 17.92 9.72 5.03
N ASN A 139 18.75 10.37 4.23
CA ASN A 139 18.34 11.52 3.41
C ASN A 139 17.29 11.12 2.36
N ALA A 140 17.45 9.95 1.73
CA ALA A 140 16.51 9.40 0.77
C ALA A 140 15.16 9.09 1.43
N GLN A 141 15.15 8.50 2.63
CA GLN A 141 13.92 8.28 3.40
C GLN A 141 13.17 9.59 3.69
N MET A 142 13.89 10.64 4.12
CA MET A 142 13.28 11.96 4.39
C MET A 142 12.70 12.62 3.14
N LYS A 143 13.34 12.44 1.98
CA LYS A 143 12.89 13.02 0.70
C LYS A 143 11.85 12.17 -0.02
N PHE A 144 11.70 10.90 0.34
CA PHE A 144 10.81 9.97 -0.33
C PHE A 144 9.34 10.41 -0.34
N PRO A 145 8.74 10.95 0.74
CA PRO A 145 7.37 11.46 0.68
C PRO A 145 7.16 12.51 -0.41
N ARG A 146 8.14 13.41 -0.62
CA ARG A 146 8.08 14.41 -1.70
C ARG A 146 8.23 13.77 -3.08
N ALA A 147 9.08 12.76 -3.22
CA ALA A 147 9.21 12.00 -4.45
C ALA A 147 7.90 11.25 -4.77
N MET A 148 7.27 10.66 -3.76
CA MET A 148 5.98 9.97 -3.86
C MET A 148 4.86 10.91 -4.31
N MET A 149 4.79 12.15 -3.80
CA MET A 149 3.81 13.13 -4.26
C MET A 149 3.94 13.49 -5.75
N LYS A 150 5.16 13.41 -6.29
CA LYS A 150 5.42 13.61 -7.72
C LYS A 150 5.23 12.35 -8.55
N TRP A 151 5.07 11.19 -7.92
CA TRP A 151 4.86 9.94 -8.61
C TRP A 151 3.39 9.82 -9.04
N HIS A 152 3.15 9.92 -10.35
CA HIS A 152 1.82 9.90 -10.94
C HIS A 152 1.25 8.48 -11.15
N GLY A 153 1.67 7.49 -10.37
CA GLY A 153 1.13 6.13 -10.48
C GLY A 153 1.41 5.45 -11.81
N GLY A 154 2.55 5.74 -12.44
CA GLY A 154 2.91 5.22 -13.77
C GLY A 154 2.26 5.97 -14.95
N LYS A 155 1.53 7.07 -14.73
CA LYS A 155 1.05 7.92 -15.83
C LYS A 155 2.16 8.83 -16.36
N ASN A 156 3.12 8.25 -17.07
CA ASN A 156 3.89 9.02 -18.05
C ASN A 156 2.98 9.31 -19.25
N GLY A 157 2.64 10.58 -19.48
CA GLY A 157 2.33 11.06 -20.83
C GLY A 157 0.87 11.12 -21.31
N GLN A 158 -0.12 11.44 -20.48
CA GLN A 158 -1.39 11.98 -21.01
C GLN A 158 -1.81 13.25 -20.29
N HIS A 159 -1.00 14.30 -20.47
CA HIS A 159 -1.55 15.63 -20.61
C HIS A 159 -2.23 15.70 -22.00
N LYS A 160 -3.43 15.14 -22.14
CA LYS A 160 -4.34 15.61 -23.20
C LYS A 160 -4.76 17.00 -22.76
N GLY A 161 -4.26 18.01 -23.46
CA GLY A 161 -4.65 19.39 -23.25
C GLY A 161 -6.16 19.49 -23.15
N ARG A 162 -6.64 20.07 -22.04
CA ARG A 162 -7.96 20.68 -22.05
C ARG A 162 -7.84 21.92 -22.94
N GLY A 163 -8.00 21.68 -24.24
CA GLY A 163 -8.36 22.73 -25.18
C GLY A 163 -9.69 23.31 -24.75
N GLN A 164 -9.65 24.63 -24.54
CA GLN A 164 -10.70 25.62 -24.74
C GLN A 164 -12.13 25.09 -24.92
N LYS A 165 -13.01 25.53 -24.02
CA LYS A 165 -14.25 26.18 -24.40
C LYS A 165 -14.40 27.44 -23.55
#